data_AF-A0A553QWB7-F1
#
_entry.id   AF-A0A553QWB7-F1
#
_cell.length_a   1.000
_cell.length_b   1.000
_cell.length_c   1.000
_cell.angle_alpha   90.00
_cell.angle_beta   90.00
_cell.angle_gamma   90.00
#
_symmetry.space_group_name_H-M   'P 1'
#
loop_
_entity.id
_entity.type
_entity.pdbx_description
1 polymer ?
#
loop_
_entity_poly.entity_id
_entity_poly.type
_entity_poly.pdbx_seq_one_letter_code
_entity_poly.pdbx_strand_id
1 'polypeptide(L)'
;MEGDSDDIKQRLMLQFQALQAQQAQRVQKQLEMKKMREETDSDVLHCSSLDKMAFTEEDEDDEGNLGLVNARLIQNENEQLQDRLRELRDENGRLHKLLSEKEFEIKHLKRKREEERLALAGTAGLAGDAAATKIVELSKKTRELSADIEREKTKTRQANSRVKELEKEINPVVKSLQEKLSTVQLKMAEYRNQIQTFKQELKMAHKVLSCEVGEDVNIQQILCNPVGWRGRSQQILALQNRVRDLEQQLSQSKQNQEFEMMGLGDQQKTQDRNITHIRHLEKERKETLEVRLTMEYEVLLEEHGDAKKKLEGSKARNKVLSTEIKALKAQISTLLDKGKHDDELVDALLKQQSQWQQMLAQLSKREGRPELEKHLHSEVQQHSSLAQQLKLMLREKESTVRELQEEIRQLAVKGGCPQCAIKIPSLQAQCDEYKALYHSASVERDRLLELTQLQQTREEEAKRQCAESEQRFREERQRSVSLEQQLERSKLPTSLEIMNRNRTGSSGSVLSLPERSECFAPSPSEPHLSAQLSELRTQLALQLEENESLRVALKNALREKKESLQFYKDMMIQAKLSFQKHARRTKEQEVDEQQEEEHEVEEDGAG
;
A
#
# COMPACT_ATOMS: atom_id res chain seq x y z
N MET A 1 -32.40 -30.26 12.78
CA MET A 1 -32.29 -31.04 11.54
C MET A 1 -30.82 -31.40 11.36
N GLU A 2 -30.37 -32.44 12.06
CA GLU A 2 -28.95 -32.88 12.03
C GLU A 2 -28.86 -34.40 11.87
N GLY A 3 -29.75 -35.18 12.51
CA GLY A 3 -29.82 -36.65 12.37
C GLY A 3 -29.90 -37.14 10.91
N ASP A 4 -30.74 -36.50 10.09
CA ASP A 4 -30.88 -36.85 8.66
C ASP A 4 -29.54 -36.81 7.90
N SER A 5 -28.60 -35.93 8.32
CA SER A 5 -27.28 -35.82 7.70
C SER A 5 -26.41 -37.05 7.98
N ASP A 6 -26.49 -37.61 9.18
CA ASP A 6 -25.68 -38.77 9.58
C ASP A 6 -26.30 -40.09 9.11
N ASP A 7 -27.64 -40.21 9.10
CA ASP A 7 -28.33 -41.35 8.46
C ASP A 7 -28.02 -41.44 6.96
N ILE A 8 -27.99 -40.30 6.26
CA ILE A 8 -27.58 -40.24 4.85
C ILE A 8 -26.12 -40.67 4.67
N LYS A 9 -25.19 -40.22 5.52
CA LYS A 9 -23.77 -40.63 5.48
C LYS A 9 -23.63 -42.13 5.74
N GLN A 10 -24.34 -42.68 6.72
CA GLN A 10 -24.28 -44.10 7.06
C GLN A 10 -24.86 -44.98 5.93
N ARG A 11 -25.95 -44.54 5.29
CA ARG A 11 -26.52 -45.20 4.11
C ARG A 11 -25.57 -45.20 2.91
N LEU A 12 -24.90 -44.06 2.64
CA LEU A 12 -23.86 -43.96 1.61
C LEU A 12 -22.64 -44.84 1.90
N MET A 13 -22.22 -44.93 3.17
CA MET A 13 -21.10 -45.78 3.60
C MET A 13 -21.39 -47.26 3.34
N LEU A 14 -22.60 -47.73 3.69
CA LEU A 14 -23.06 -49.09 3.43
C LEU A 14 -23.18 -49.39 1.92
N GLN A 15 -23.67 -48.44 1.11
CA GLN A 15 -23.70 -48.58 -0.35
C GLN A 15 -22.30 -48.70 -0.96
N PHE A 16 -21.33 -47.91 -0.48
CA PHE A 16 -19.94 -48.00 -0.94
C PHE A 16 -19.29 -49.34 -0.56
N GLN A 17 -19.52 -49.83 0.66
CA GLN A 17 -19.04 -51.13 1.12
C GLN A 17 -19.63 -52.29 0.31
N ALA A 18 -20.93 -52.23 -0.02
CA ALA A 18 -21.59 -53.21 -0.89
C ALA A 18 -21.01 -53.20 -2.33
N LEU A 19 -20.69 -52.03 -2.88
CA LEU A 19 -20.04 -51.91 -4.19
C LEU A 19 -18.62 -52.50 -4.19
N GLN A 20 -17.83 -52.27 -3.14
CA GLN A 20 -16.51 -52.91 -3.00
C GLN A 20 -16.64 -54.44 -2.92
N ALA A 21 -17.58 -54.97 -2.13
CA ALA A 21 -17.83 -56.42 -2.05
C ALA A 21 -18.26 -57.01 -3.41
N GLN A 22 -19.09 -56.30 -4.18
CA GLN A 22 -19.51 -56.73 -5.51
C GLN A 22 -18.35 -56.72 -6.52
N GLN A 23 -17.43 -55.75 -6.45
CA GLN A 23 -16.21 -55.74 -7.26
C GLN A 23 -15.29 -56.92 -6.89
N ALA A 24 -15.08 -57.19 -5.59
CA ALA A 24 -14.28 -58.33 -5.14
C ALA A 24 -14.83 -59.67 -5.65
N GLN A 25 -16.15 -59.90 -5.54
CA GLN A 25 -16.79 -61.10 -6.11
C GLN A 25 -16.66 -61.19 -7.63
N ARG A 26 -16.73 -60.07 -8.37
CA ARG A 26 -16.52 -60.08 -9.83
C ARG A 26 -15.09 -60.48 -10.20
N VAL A 27 -14.09 -59.98 -9.48
CA VAL A 27 -12.68 -60.37 -9.69
C VAL A 27 -12.47 -61.85 -9.35
N GLN A 28 -13.01 -62.32 -8.23
CA GLN A 28 -12.87 -63.72 -7.83
C GLN A 28 -13.53 -64.68 -8.82
N LYS A 29 -14.75 -64.40 -9.30
CA LYS A 29 -15.40 -65.19 -10.36
C LYS A 29 -14.62 -65.20 -11.68
N GLN A 30 -13.89 -64.14 -12.01
CA GLN A 30 -13.00 -64.12 -13.17
C GLN A 30 -11.73 -64.96 -12.97
N LEU A 31 -11.23 -65.10 -11.75
CA LEU A 31 -10.12 -66.01 -11.43
C LEU A 31 -10.57 -67.47 -11.47
N GLU A 32 -11.75 -67.77 -10.90
CA GLU A 32 -12.37 -69.10 -10.96
C GLU A 32 -12.66 -69.51 -12.41
N MET A 33 -13.28 -68.65 -13.23
CA MET A 33 -13.52 -68.92 -14.66
C MET A 33 -12.25 -69.07 -15.50
N LYS A 34 -11.12 -68.49 -15.08
CA LYS A 34 -9.81 -68.77 -15.72
C LYS A 34 -9.26 -70.12 -15.32
N LYS A 35 -9.29 -70.44 -14.03
CA LYS A 35 -8.79 -71.72 -13.51
C LYS A 35 -9.56 -72.90 -14.12
N MET A 36 -10.88 -72.79 -14.24
CA MET A 36 -11.70 -73.79 -14.95
C MET A 36 -11.29 -73.95 -16.44
N ARG A 37 -10.87 -72.88 -17.12
CA ARG A 37 -10.36 -72.96 -18.51
C ARG A 37 -8.99 -73.64 -18.57
N GLU A 38 -8.07 -73.24 -17.69
CA GLU A 38 -6.72 -73.81 -17.58
C GLU A 38 -6.78 -75.30 -17.21
N GLU A 39 -7.80 -75.73 -16.47
CA GLU A 39 -8.10 -77.15 -16.21
C GLU A 39 -8.67 -77.84 -17.47
N THR A 40 -9.66 -77.27 -18.17
CA THR A 40 -10.21 -77.89 -19.40
C THR A 40 -9.23 -77.98 -20.58
N ASP A 41 -8.29 -77.05 -20.71
CA ASP A 41 -7.26 -77.10 -21.76
C ASP A 41 -6.23 -78.23 -21.52
N SER A 42 -6.18 -78.81 -20.31
CA SER A 42 -5.27 -79.91 -19.97
C SER A 42 -5.77 -81.29 -20.42
N ASP A 43 -7.10 -81.53 -20.40
CA ASP A 43 -7.70 -82.82 -20.77
C ASP A 43 -7.71 -83.08 -22.29
N VAL A 44 -7.60 -82.04 -23.12
CA VAL A 44 -7.68 -82.15 -24.59
C VAL A 44 -6.40 -82.73 -25.21
N LEU A 45 -5.28 -82.77 -24.47
CA LEU A 45 -3.97 -83.21 -24.97
C LEU A 45 -3.74 -84.74 -24.97
N HIS A 46 -4.79 -85.56 -24.88
CA HIS A 46 -4.66 -87.02 -24.82
C HIS A 46 -5.49 -87.84 -25.84
N CYS A 47 -5.56 -87.40 -27.11
CA CYS A 47 -5.82 -88.32 -28.22
C CYS A 47 -5.32 -87.80 -29.58
N SER A 48 -4.20 -88.34 -30.08
CA SER A 48 -3.86 -88.43 -31.52
C SER A 48 -2.52 -89.15 -31.74
N SER A 49 -2.57 -90.48 -31.90
CA SER A 49 -1.48 -91.30 -32.44
C SER A 49 -2.07 -92.55 -33.07
N LEU A 50 -1.34 -93.16 -34.02
CA LEU A 50 -1.75 -94.26 -34.91
C LEU A 50 -2.83 -93.89 -35.96
N ASP A 51 -2.82 -94.46 -37.17
CA ASP A 51 -1.66 -94.74 -38.03
C ASP A 51 -2.11 -94.79 -39.50
N LYS A 52 -1.18 -94.81 -40.46
CA LYS A 52 -1.47 -95.05 -41.88
C LYS A 52 -1.44 -96.54 -42.21
N MET A 53 -2.57 -97.09 -42.63
CA MET A 53 -2.62 -98.34 -43.41
C MET A 53 -3.22 -98.09 -44.80
N ALA A 54 -2.75 -98.83 -45.80
CA ALA A 54 -3.19 -98.76 -47.19
C ALA A 54 -3.09 -100.14 -47.86
N PHE A 55 -4.23 -100.62 -48.35
CA PHE A 55 -4.53 -101.77 -49.24
C PHE A 55 -6.08 -101.75 -49.41
N THR A 56 -6.73 -102.27 -50.45
CA THR A 56 -6.30 -103.07 -51.62
C THR A 56 -7.12 -102.64 -52.86
N GLU A 57 -6.94 -103.30 -54.01
CA GLU A 57 -7.75 -103.16 -55.23
C GLU A 57 -8.98 -104.12 -55.21
N GLU A 58 -9.58 -104.41 -56.38
CA GLU A 58 -10.71 -105.37 -56.63
C GLU A 58 -12.12 -104.82 -56.24
N ASP A 59 -13.20 -104.92 -57.04
CA ASP A 59 -13.41 -105.64 -58.33
C ASP A 59 -14.55 -105.05 -59.23
N GLU A 60 -14.88 -105.75 -60.33
CA GLU A 60 -15.55 -105.29 -61.57
C GLU A 60 -17.11 -105.06 -61.57
N ASP A 61 -17.52 -104.13 -62.45
CA ASP A 61 -18.65 -104.14 -63.42
C ASP A 61 -20.19 -104.08 -63.13
N ASP A 62 -20.83 -103.40 -64.11
CA ASP A 62 -22.21 -103.44 -64.63
C ASP A 62 -23.36 -102.59 -64.03
N GLU A 63 -23.39 -101.29 -64.35
CA GLU A 63 -24.66 -100.58 -64.69
C GLU A 63 -24.41 -99.38 -65.65
N GLY A 64 -23.96 -99.70 -66.87
CA GLY A 64 -23.16 -98.85 -67.78
C GLY A 64 -23.75 -97.56 -68.40
N ASN A 65 -24.77 -96.90 -67.82
CA ASN A 65 -25.20 -95.56 -68.25
C ASN A 65 -25.69 -94.66 -67.11
N LEU A 66 -26.44 -95.20 -66.15
CA LEU A 66 -26.84 -94.44 -64.96
C LEU A 66 -25.64 -94.19 -64.03
N GLY A 67 -24.79 -95.21 -63.88
CA GLY A 67 -23.54 -95.13 -63.12
C GLY A 67 -22.58 -94.04 -63.64
N LEU A 68 -22.50 -93.81 -64.96
CA LEU A 68 -21.61 -92.78 -65.53
C LEU A 68 -22.09 -91.35 -65.22
N VAL A 69 -23.42 -91.13 -65.17
CA VAL A 69 -24.00 -89.84 -64.80
C VAL A 69 -23.85 -89.60 -63.29
N ASN A 70 -24.14 -90.60 -62.45
CA ASN A 70 -23.90 -90.51 -61.01
C ASN A 70 -22.42 -90.31 -60.67
N ALA A 71 -21.50 -91.04 -61.32
CA ALA A 71 -20.06 -90.86 -61.13
C ALA A 71 -19.62 -89.44 -61.46
N ARG A 72 -20.09 -88.85 -62.58
CA ARG A 72 -19.81 -87.43 -62.90
C ARG A 72 -20.43 -86.46 -61.90
N LEU A 73 -21.63 -86.75 -61.36
CA LEU A 73 -22.25 -85.91 -60.35
C LEU A 73 -21.45 -85.93 -59.04
N ILE A 74 -21.13 -87.13 -58.55
CA ILE A 74 -20.31 -87.37 -57.34
C ILE A 74 -18.89 -86.82 -57.50
N GLN A 75 -18.34 -86.83 -58.72
CA GLN A 75 -17.03 -86.26 -59.03
C GLN A 75 -17.06 -84.72 -59.04
N ASN A 76 -18.08 -84.11 -59.66
CA ASN A 76 -18.31 -82.66 -59.58
C ASN A 76 -18.55 -82.19 -58.13
N GLU A 77 -19.30 -82.96 -57.34
CA GLU A 77 -19.53 -82.69 -55.92
C GLU A 77 -18.24 -82.84 -55.09
N ASN A 78 -17.41 -83.85 -55.39
CA ASN A 78 -16.08 -83.99 -54.78
C ASN A 78 -15.16 -82.81 -55.13
N GLU A 79 -15.14 -82.35 -56.38
CA GLU A 79 -14.34 -81.19 -56.79
C GLU A 79 -14.81 -79.92 -56.06
N GLN A 80 -16.13 -79.67 -55.99
CA GLN A 80 -16.69 -78.56 -55.22
C GLN A 80 -16.38 -78.65 -53.73
N LEU A 81 -16.44 -79.84 -53.12
CA LEU A 81 -16.09 -80.06 -51.72
C LEU A 81 -14.58 -79.87 -51.47
N GLN A 82 -13.71 -80.31 -52.40
CA GLN A 82 -12.27 -80.13 -52.31
C GLN A 82 -11.87 -78.66 -52.42
N ASP A 83 -12.47 -77.90 -53.35
CA ASP A 83 -12.21 -76.47 -53.44
C ASP A 83 -12.83 -75.70 -52.26
N ARG A 84 -14.00 -76.10 -51.74
CA ARG A 84 -14.53 -75.50 -50.50
C ARG A 84 -13.65 -75.80 -49.28
N LEU A 85 -13.05 -76.99 -49.21
CA LEU A 85 -12.04 -77.34 -48.20
C LEU A 85 -10.72 -76.56 -48.39
N ARG A 86 -10.38 -76.15 -49.62
CA ARG A 86 -9.25 -75.26 -49.93
C ARG A 86 -9.54 -73.84 -49.46
N GLU A 87 -10.69 -73.26 -49.85
CA GLU A 87 -11.15 -71.94 -49.42
C GLU A 87 -11.19 -71.80 -47.89
N LEU A 88 -11.76 -72.79 -47.18
CA LEU A 88 -11.85 -72.79 -45.73
C LEU A 88 -10.49 -72.96 -45.03
N ARG A 89 -9.51 -73.58 -45.70
CA ARG A 89 -8.13 -73.71 -45.21
C ARG A 89 -7.36 -72.40 -45.39
N ASP A 90 -7.51 -71.76 -46.54
CA ASP A 90 -6.91 -70.45 -46.82
C ASP A 90 -7.52 -69.34 -45.95
N GLU A 91 -8.84 -69.39 -45.70
CA GLU A 91 -9.51 -68.48 -44.76
C GLU A 91 -9.07 -68.72 -43.32
N ASN A 92 -8.93 -69.98 -42.88
CA ASN A 92 -8.30 -70.27 -41.58
C ASN A 92 -6.88 -69.68 -41.50
N GLY A 93 -6.06 -69.81 -42.55
CA GLY A 93 -4.73 -69.21 -42.61
C GLY A 93 -4.75 -67.68 -42.46
N ARG A 94 -5.70 -67.00 -43.13
CA ARG A 94 -5.92 -65.55 -42.98
C ARG A 94 -6.33 -65.18 -41.56
N LEU A 95 -7.28 -65.91 -40.97
CA LEU A 95 -7.78 -65.68 -39.61
C LEU A 95 -6.69 -65.90 -38.54
N HIS A 96 -5.89 -66.97 -38.64
CA HIS A 96 -4.78 -67.23 -37.72
C HIS A 96 -3.73 -66.11 -37.76
N LYS A 97 -3.41 -65.59 -38.96
CA LYS A 97 -2.50 -64.46 -39.10
C LYS A 97 -3.06 -63.21 -38.42
N LEU A 98 -4.30 -62.82 -38.74
CA LEU A 98 -4.97 -61.65 -38.14
C LEU A 98 -5.06 -61.76 -36.61
N LEU A 99 -5.33 -62.96 -36.09
CA LEU A 99 -5.38 -63.22 -34.65
C LEU A 99 -4.00 -62.98 -34.00
N SER A 100 -2.92 -63.49 -34.60
CA SER A 100 -1.54 -63.24 -34.11
C SER A 100 -1.14 -61.76 -34.13
N GLU A 101 -1.58 -61.00 -35.14
CA GLU A 101 -1.36 -59.55 -35.22
C GLU A 101 -2.10 -58.82 -34.07
N LYS A 102 -3.35 -59.22 -33.78
CA LYS A 102 -4.14 -58.66 -32.67
C LYS A 102 -3.61 -59.06 -31.30
N GLU A 103 -3.08 -60.27 -31.13
CA GLU A 103 -2.38 -60.66 -29.89
C GLU A 103 -1.13 -59.81 -29.64
N PHE A 104 -0.35 -59.51 -30.68
CA PHE A 104 0.82 -58.64 -30.58
C PHE A 104 0.42 -57.21 -30.19
N GLU A 105 -0.63 -56.66 -30.82
CA GLU A 105 -1.19 -55.35 -30.48
C GLU A 105 -1.68 -55.29 -29.01
N ILE A 106 -2.43 -56.30 -28.56
CA ILE A 106 -2.87 -56.45 -27.17
C ILE A 106 -1.66 -56.52 -26.22
N LYS A 107 -0.58 -57.22 -26.59
CA LYS A 107 0.65 -57.34 -25.79
C LYS A 107 1.39 -56.00 -25.70
N HIS A 108 1.44 -55.22 -26.77
CA HIS A 108 1.99 -53.86 -26.78
C HIS A 108 1.17 -52.90 -25.91
N LEU A 109 -0.16 -52.87 -26.08
CA LEU A 109 -1.07 -52.02 -25.30
C LEU A 109 -1.12 -52.38 -23.80
N LYS A 110 -0.90 -53.65 -23.44
CA LYS A 110 -0.70 -54.08 -22.04
C LYS A 110 0.61 -53.54 -21.47
N ARG A 111 1.72 -53.64 -22.21
CA ARG A 111 3.03 -53.10 -21.79
C ARG A 111 2.96 -51.59 -21.57
N LYS A 112 2.44 -50.84 -22.55
CA LYS A 112 2.35 -49.38 -22.48
C LYS A 112 1.57 -48.90 -21.26
N ARG A 113 0.42 -49.53 -20.95
CA ARG A 113 -0.35 -49.22 -19.72
C ARG A 113 0.42 -49.49 -18.43
N GLU A 114 1.27 -50.51 -18.40
CA GLU A 114 2.07 -50.82 -17.21
C GLU A 114 3.23 -49.82 -17.04
N GLU A 115 3.86 -49.40 -18.13
CA GLU A 115 4.84 -48.31 -18.16
C GLU A 115 4.22 -46.99 -17.68
N GLU A 116 3.03 -46.63 -18.18
CA GLU A 116 2.24 -45.47 -17.74
C GLU A 116 1.86 -45.57 -16.24
N ARG A 117 1.41 -46.75 -15.79
CA ARG A 117 1.06 -47.02 -14.38
C ARG A 117 2.24 -46.82 -13.44
N LEU A 118 3.44 -47.29 -13.83
CA LEU A 118 4.66 -47.14 -13.04
C LEU A 118 5.13 -45.67 -12.98
N ALA A 119 5.01 -44.91 -14.07
CA ALA A 119 5.32 -43.47 -14.09
C ALA A 119 4.38 -42.65 -13.17
N LEU A 120 3.09 -42.97 -13.15
CA LEU A 120 2.10 -42.38 -12.23
C LEU A 120 2.36 -42.80 -10.76
N ALA A 121 2.69 -44.06 -10.50
CA ALA A 121 2.99 -44.55 -9.16
C ALA A 121 4.23 -43.86 -8.55
N GLY A 122 5.25 -43.55 -9.36
CA GLY A 122 6.47 -42.87 -8.91
C GLY A 122 6.28 -41.38 -8.55
N THR A 123 5.15 -40.76 -8.91
CA THR A 123 4.90 -39.31 -8.73
C THR A 123 3.79 -38.99 -7.73
N ALA A 124 2.79 -39.86 -7.58
CA ALA A 124 1.57 -39.59 -6.81
C ALA A 124 1.80 -39.34 -5.29
N GLY A 125 2.79 -40.00 -4.67
CA GLY A 125 3.05 -39.85 -3.22
C GLY A 125 3.82 -38.57 -2.88
N LEU A 126 5.03 -38.42 -3.45
CA LEU A 126 6.00 -37.38 -3.08
C LEU A 126 5.44 -35.95 -3.27
N ALA A 127 4.62 -35.72 -4.29
CA ALA A 127 3.99 -34.42 -4.52
C ALA A 127 2.89 -34.10 -3.46
N GLY A 128 2.16 -35.12 -3.00
CA GLY A 128 1.13 -35.00 -1.96
C GLY A 128 1.74 -34.65 -0.60
N ASP A 129 2.80 -35.36 -0.20
CA ASP A 129 3.49 -35.12 1.08
C ASP A 129 4.17 -33.74 1.12
N ALA A 130 4.75 -33.29 -0.01
CA ALA A 130 5.30 -31.95 -0.14
C ALA A 130 4.23 -30.84 0.00
N ALA A 131 3.03 -31.07 -0.54
CA ALA A 131 1.90 -30.14 -0.36
C ALA A 131 1.37 -30.15 1.08
N ALA A 132 1.18 -31.33 1.68
CA ALA A 132 0.67 -31.49 3.04
C ALA A 132 1.61 -30.85 4.09
N THR A 133 2.91 -31.11 3.99
CA THR A 133 3.92 -30.47 4.87
C THR A 133 3.93 -28.96 4.72
N LYS A 134 3.80 -28.42 3.49
CA LYS A 134 3.73 -26.96 3.28
C LYS A 134 2.45 -26.35 3.84
N ILE A 135 1.31 -27.02 3.74
CA ILE A 135 0.04 -26.58 4.35
C ILE A 135 0.16 -26.50 5.87
N VAL A 136 0.80 -27.49 6.51
CA VAL A 136 1.04 -27.48 7.97
C VAL A 136 2.01 -26.36 8.38
N GLU A 137 3.11 -26.17 7.65
CA GLU A 137 4.08 -25.11 7.90
C GLU A 137 3.44 -23.70 7.78
N LEU A 138 2.70 -23.45 6.70
CA LEU A 138 1.95 -22.21 6.50
C LEU A 138 0.90 -22.01 7.59
N SER A 139 0.16 -23.05 7.96
CA SER A 139 -0.83 -22.99 9.05
C SER A 139 -0.20 -22.66 10.40
N LYS A 140 1.00 -23.18 10.69
CA LYS A 140 1.77 -22.84 11.89
C LYS A 140 2.19 -21.36 11.85
N LYS A 141 2.74 -20.91 10.72
CA LYS A 141 3.20 -19.52 10.54
C LYS A 141 2.05 -18.51 10.63
N THR A 142 0.85 -18.84 10.13
CA THR A 142 -0.35 -18.01 10.28
C THR A 142 -0.79 -17.86 11.75
N ARG A 143 -0.70 -18.94 12.55
CA ARG A 143 -0.98 -18.91 13.99
C ARG A 143 0.05 -18.09 14.76
N GLU A 144 1.34 -18.24 14.42
CA GLU A 144 2.44 -17.47 15.01
C GLU A 144 2.27 -15.96 14.72
N LEU A 145 2.03 -15.58 13.46
CA LEU A 145 1.75 -14.19 13.09
C LEU A 145 0.51 -13.62 13.78
N SER A 146 -0.55 -14.42 13.96
CA SER A 146 -1.75 -14.01 14.69
C SER A 146 -1.47 -13.76 16.18
N ALA A 147 -0.64 -14.60 16.82
CA ALA A 147 -0.20 -14.39 18.20
C ALA A 147 0.66 -13.14 18.36
N ASP A 148 1.56 -12.86 17.42
CA ASP A 148 2.40 -11.64 17.43
C ASP A 148 1.58 -10.37 17.16
N ILE A 149 0.57 -10.43 16.28
CA ILE A 149 -0.38 -9.33 16.08
C ILE A 149 -1.13 -8.97 17.37
N GLU A 150 -1.58 -9.95 18.17
CA GLU A 150 -2.22 -9.67 19.47
C GLU A 150 -1.23 -9.19 20.55
N ARG A 151 0.03 -9.66 20.52
CA ARG A 151 1.11 -9.13 21.37
C ARG A 151 1.40 -7.65 21.06
N GLU A 152 1.51 -7.27 19.79
CA GLU A 152 1.72 -5.86 19.42
C GLU A 152 0.47 -4.99 19.64
N LYS A 153 -0.75 -5.52 19.46
CA LYS A 153 -1.98 -4.82 19.86
C LYS A 153 -2.03 -4.53 21.37
N THR A 154 -1.63 -5.47 22.22
CA THR A 154 -1.62 -5.25 23.68
C THR A 154 -0.55 -4.25 24.11
N LYS A 155 0.67 -4.33 23.56
CA LYS A 155 1.72 -3.29 23.72
C LYS A 155 1.23 -1.91 23.25
N THR A 156 0.59 -1.84 22.08
CA THR A 156 0.05 -0.59 21.51
C THR A 156 -1.05 0.02 22.40
N ARG A 157 -1.91 -0.80 23.01
CA ARG A 157 -2.89 -0.33 24.01
C ARG A 157 -2.22 0.22 25.27
N GLN A 158 -1.19 -0.44 25.78
CA GLN A 158 -0.43 -0.01 26.97
C GLN A 158 0.40 1.27 26.71
N ALA A 159 0.99 1.42 25.52
CA ALA A 159 1.63 2.66 25.11
C ALA A 159 0.61 3.82 25.05
N ASN A 160 -0.56 3.59 24.42
CA ASN A 160 -1.61 4.61 24.34
C ASN A 160 -2.23 4.98 25.69
N SER A 161 -2.33 4.07 26.67
CA SER A 161 -2.76 4.45 28.02
C SER A 161 -1.71 5.31 28.72
N ARG A 162 -0.42 4.95 28.60
CA ARG A 162 0.69 5.70 29.19
C ARG A 162 0.89 7.09 28.58
N VAL A 163 0.65 7.25 27.27
CA VAL A 163 0.59 8.58 26.62
C VAL A 163 -0.52 9.42 27.25
N LYS A 164 -1.73 8.88 27.41
CA LYS A 164 -2.88 9.58 28.02
C LYS A 164 -2.70 9.88 29.51
N GLU A 165 -1.85 9.13 30.21
CA GLU A 165 -1.43 9.45 31.59
C GLU A 165 -0.48 10.66 31.60
N LEU A 166 0.57 10.63 30.78
CA LEU A 166 1.53 11.73 30.65
C LEU A 166 0.89 13.03 30.15
N GLU A 167 -0.06 12.96 29.21
CA GLU A 167 -0.88 14.10 28.76
C GLU A 167 -1.66 14.74 29.92
N LYS A 168 -2.20 13.92 30.85
CA LYS A 168 -2.91 14.42 32.04
C LYS A 168 -1.98 15.02 33.07
N GLU A 169 -0.75 14.54 33.19
CA GLU A 169 0.27 15.11 34.09
C GLU A 169 0.85 16.42 33.56
N ILE A 170 1.07 16.53 32.24
CA ILE A 170 1.66 17.72 31.60
C ILE A 170 0.67 18.89 31.56
N ASN A 171 -0.62 18.64 31.28
CA ASN A 171 -1.65 19.68 31.18
C ASN A 171 -1.73 20.67 32.38
N PRO A 172 -1.79 20.24 33.66
CA PRO A 172 -1.82 21.15 34.80
C PRO A 172 -0.49 21.90 34.98
N VAL A 173 0.66 21.28 34.64
CA VAL A 173 1.96 21.95 34.67
C VAL A 173 1.99 23.10 33.68
N VAL A 174 1.56 22.87 32.42
CA VAL A 174 1.45 23.88 31.37
C VAL A 174 0.53 25.04 31.80
N LYS A 175 -0.65 24.74 32.37
CA LYS A 175 -1.55 25.78 32.91
C LYS A 175 -0.88 26.61 34.00
N SER A 176 -0.23 25.97 34.97
CA SER A 176 0.47 26.69 36.06
C SER A 176 1.64 27.56 35.56
N LEU A 177 2.27 27.19 34.44
CA LEU A 177 3.32 27.98 33.80
C LEU A 177 2.72 29.16 33.02
N GLN A 178 1.58 28.97 32.35
CA GLN A 178 0.85 30.04 31.67
C GLN A 178 0.33 31.10 32.66
N GLU A 179 -0.19 30.68 33.82
CA GLU A 179 -0.61 31.57 34.92
C GLU A 179 0.56 32.33 35.55
N LYS A 180 1.72 31.69 35.71
CA LYS A 180 2.95 32.37 36.16
C LYS A 180 3.43 33.38 35.11
N LEU A 181 3.36 33.03 33.82
CA LEU A 181 3.74 33.91 32.72
C LEU A 181 2.84 35.16 32.67
N SER A 182 1.52 35.01 32.73
CA SER A 182 0.60 36.16 32.75
C SER A 182 0.78 37.03 34.01
N THR A 183 1.02 36.41 35.17
CA THR A 183 1.33 37.13 36.43
C THR A 183 2.61 37.96 36.30
N VAL A 184 3.67 37.42 35.67
CA VAL A 184 4.93 38.15 35.44
C VAL A 184 4.76 39.25 34.38
N GLN A 185 3.98 39.00 33.33
CA GLN A 185 3.65 40.01 32.31
C GLN A 185 2.86 41.20 32.91
N LEU A 186 1.89 40.94 33.79
CA LEU A 186 1.15 41.98 34.50
C LEU A 186 2.08 42.84 35.36
N LYS A 187 2.93 42.22 36.18
CA LYS A 187 3.94 42.94 36.98
C LYS A 187 4.93 43.72 36.11
N MET A 188 5.29 43.21 34.94
CA MET A 188 6.14 43.94 34.00
C MET A 188 5.44 45.20 33.44
N ALA A 189 4.12 45.17 33.26
CA ALA A 189 3.34 46.35 32.89
C ALA A 189 3.22 47.35 34.07
N GLU A 190 2.95 46.86 35.28
CA GLU A 190 2.92 47.67 36.51
C GLU A 190 4.24 48.43 36.73
N TYR A 191 5.38 47.74 36.68
CA TYR A 191 6.70 48.39 36.81
C TYR A 191 7.01 49.35 35.67
N ARG A 192 6.60 49.05 34.42
CA ARG A 192 6.73 50.01 33.29
C ARG A 192 5.95 51.30 33.57
N ASN A 193 4.74 51.19 34.11
CA ASN A 193 3.90 52.34 34.43
C ASN A 193 4.50 53.14 35.61
N GLN A 194 4.95 52.48 36.68
CA GLN A 194 5.65 53.14 37.80
C GLN A 194 6.90 53.90 37.31
N ILE A 195 7.70 53.30 36.42
CA ILE A 195 8.88 53.96 35.81
C ILE A 195 8.49 55.17 34.96
N GLN A 196 7.31 55.18 34.32
CA GLN A 196 6.80 56.36 33.63
C GLN A 196 6.38 57.46 34.61
N THR A 197 5.65 57.12 35.69
CA THR A 197 5.27 58.05 36.76
C THR A 197 6.49 58.71 37.39
N PHE A 198 7.47 57.93 37.86
CA PHE A 198 8.69 58.48 38.45
C PHE A 198 9.50 59.34 37.45
N LYS A 199 9.48 59.02 36.15
CA LYS A 199 10.09 59.88 35.11
C LYS A 199 9.33 61.19 34.90
N GLN A 200 8.02 61.23 35.12
CA GLN A 200 7.22 62.46 35.08
C GLN A 200 7.43 63.31 36.34
N GLU A 201 7.39 62.69 37.52
CA GLU A 201 7.69 63.35 38.80
C GLU A 201 9.10 63.95 38.81
N LEU A 202 10.11 63.20 38.35
CA LEU A 202 11.49 63.69 38.26
C LEU A 202 11.64 64.87 37.27
N LYS A 203 10.85 64.91 36.18
CA LYS A 203 10.78 66.09 35.28
C LYS A 203 10.11 67.28 35.97
N MET A 204 9.05 67.05 36.75
CA MET A 204 8.38 68.11 37.52
C MET A 204 9.31 68.68 38.60
N ALA A 205 10.02 67.83 39.34
CA ALA A 205 11.03 68.23 40.31
C ALA A 205 12.16 69.06 39.67
N HIS A 206 12.69 68.63 38.52
CA HIS A 206 13.67 69.43 37.76
C HIS A 206 13.09 70.80 37.36
N LYS A 207 11.84 70.87 36.89
CA LYS A 207 11.21 72.16 36.52
C LYS A 207 11.05 73.10 37.73
N VAL A 208 10.63 72.57 38.89
CA VAL A 208 10.52 73.37 40.13
C VAL A 208 11.90 73.90 40.55
N LEU A 209 12.92 73.03 40.54
CA LEU A 209 14.30 73.44 40.84
C LEU A 209 14.81 74.51 39.87
N SER A 210 14.54 74.41 38.56
CA SER A 210 14.87 75.47 37.60
C SER A 210 14.21 76.81 37.93
N CYS A 211 12.96 76.83 38.40
CA CYS A 211 12.29 78.08 38.80
C CYS A 211 12.91 78.71 40.06
N GLU A 212 13.42 77.91 41.01
CA GLU A 212 14.14 78.40 42.20
C GLU A 212 15.55 78.87 41.88
N VAL A 213 16.29 78.11 41.07
CA VAL A 213 17.70 78.36 40.69
C VAL A 213 17.81 79.54 39.72
N GLY A 214 16.85 79.69 38.80
CA GLY A 214 16.82 80.67 37.71
C GLY A 214 16.74 79.98 36.35
N GLU A 215 15.92 80.51 35.43
CA GLU A 215 15.60 79.83 34.15
C GLU A 215 16.82 79.68 33.22
N ASP A 216 17.79 80.59 33.31
CA ASP A 216 19.04 80.56 32.52
C ASP A 216 20.14 79.64 33.09
N VAL A 217 19.89 78.93 34.20
CA VAL A 217 20.96 78.28 34.99
C VAL A 217 20.96 76.76 34.82
N ASN A 218 22.05 76.21 34.26
CA ASN A 218 22.20 74.78 34.04
C ASN A 218 22.53 74.00 35.34
N ILE A 219 21.53 73.28 35.86
CA ILE A 219 21.63 72.45 37.08
C ILE A 219 22.77 71.42 36.99
N GLN A 220 23.07 70.85 35.82
CA GLN A 220 24.15 69.88 35.66
C GLN A 220 25.54 70.51 35.86
N GLN A 221 25.70 71.80 35.57
CA GLN A 221 26.98 72.50 35.78
C GLN A 221 27.21 72.83 37.25
N ILE A 222 26.16 73.16 38.01
CA ILE A 222 26.24 73.35 39.48
C ILE A 222 26.65 72.05 40.17
N LEU A 223 26.06 70.92 39.77
CA LEU A 223 26.37 69.61 40.36
C LEU A 223 27.83 69.19 40.16
N CYS A 224 28.46 69.57 39.05
CA CYS A 224 29.86 69.29 38.77
C CYS A 224 30.85 70.26 39.46
N ASN A 225 30.43 71.51 39.74
CA ASN A 225 31.27 72.53 40.38
C ASN A 225 30.45 73.37 41.38
N PRO A 226 30.26 72.89 42.64
CA PRO A 226 29.44 73.59 43.63
C PRO A 226 30.13 74.81 44.27
N VAL A 227 31.42 75.00 44.05
CA VAL A 227 32.22 76.03 44.75
C VAL A 227 31.97 77.41 44.13
N GLY A 228 31.30 78.28 44.89
CA GLY A 228 31.09 79.70 44.55
C GLY A 228 29.67 80.07 44.11
N TRP A 229 28.81 79.09 43.82
CA TRP A 229 27.41 79.36 43.47
C TRP A 229 26.61 79.78 44.72
N ARG A 230 25.96 80.95 44.67
CA ARG A 230 24.95 81.38 45.65
C ARG A 230 23.57 81.30 45.03
N GLY A 231 22.68 80.54 45.63
CA GLY A 231 21.31 80.38 45.12
C GLY A 231 20.47 81.65 45.21
N ARG A 232 19.39 81.71 44.42
CA ARG A 232 18.49 82.87 44.33
C ARG A 232 17.99 83.37 45.69
N SER A 233 17.70 82.48 46.63
CA SER A 233 17.32 82.82 48.01
C SER A 233 18.45 83.50 48.79
N GLN A 234 19.71 83.05 48.65
CA GLN A 234 20.87 83.72 49.23
C GLN A 234 21.20 85.04 48.54
N GLN A 235 20.99 85.16 47.22
CA GLN A 235 21.15 86.43 46.50
C GLN A 235 20.09 87.44 46.93
N ILE A 236 18.82 87.00 47.06
CA ILE A 236 17.74 87.82 47.61
C ILE A 236 18.04 88.23 49.06
N LEU A 237 18.49 87.32 49.93
CA LEU A 237 18.88 87.68 51.30
C LEU A 237 20.08 88.63 51.35
N ALA A 238 21.07 88.47 50.47
CA ALA A 238 22.22 89.36 50.37
C ALA A 238 21.80 90.76 49.87
N LEU A 239 20.89 90.84 48.89
CA LEU A 239 20.34 92.10 48.39
C LEU A 239 19.40 92.75 49.41
N GLN A 240 18.54 91.98 50.08
CA GLN A 240 17.68 92.45 51.17
C GLN A 240 18.51 92.97 52.33
N ASN A 241 19.57 92.27 52.74
CA ASN A 241 20.49 92.78 53.75
C ASN A 241 21.23 94.01 53.22
N ARG A 242 21.70 94.04 51.96
CA ARG A 242 22.35 95.24 51.40
C ARG A 242 21.41 96.45 51.34
N VAL A 243 20.12 96.25 51.06
CA VAL A 243 19.08 97.28 51.17
C VAL A 243 18.89 97.68 52.63
N ARG A 244 18.78 96.73 53.56
CA ARG A 244 18.69 96.98 55.01
C ARG A 244 19.91 97.74 55.55
N ASP A 245 21.11 97.45 55.05
CA ASP A 245 22.37 98.11 55.37
C ASP A 245 22.39 99.54 54.80
N LEU A 246 21.83 99.76 53.61
CA LEU A 246 21.70 101.09 52.99
C LEU A 246 20.60 101.93 53.65
N GLU A 247 19.50 101.32 54.08
CA GLU A 247 18.48 101.90 54.95
C GLU A 247 19.06 102.22 56.34
N GLN A 248 19.92 101.33 56.88
CA GLN A 248 20.69 101.62 58.09
C GLN A 248 21.69 102.74 57.87
N GLN A 249 22.37 102.84 56.73
CA GLN A 249 23.27 103.97 56.45
C GLN A 249 22.48 105.28 56.25
N LEU A 250 21.28 105.25 55.65
CA LEU A 250 20.38 106.40 55.60
C LEU A 250 19.87 106.85 56.99
N SER A 251 19.78 105.94 57.95
CA SER A 251 19.33 106.25 59.32
C SER A 251 20.48 106.50 60.31
N GLN A 252 21.65 105.91 60.12
CA GLN A 252 22.90 106.20 60.84
C GLN A 252 23.50 107.54 60.37
N SER A 253 23.23 107.96 59.13
CA SER A 253 23.40 109.35 58.69
C SER A 253 22.53 110.35 59.49
N LYS A 254 21.61 109.87 60.32
CA LYS A 254 20.89 110.66 61.35
C LYS A 254 21.26 110.34 62.79
N GLN A 255 22.08 109.31 63.07
CA GLN A 255 22.45 108.90 64.43
C GLN A 255 23.81 108.17 64.45
N ASN A 256 24.77 108.79 65.14
CA ASN A 256 26.14 108.30 65.38
C ASN A 256 26.34 108.01 66.89
N GLN A 257 27.43 107.30 67.26
CA GLN A 257 27.84 106.91 68.64
C GLN A 257 26.97 105.79 69.28
N GLU A 258 27.42 104.86 70.14
CA GLU A 258 28.73 104.35 70.67
C GLU A 258 28.43 103.05 71.50
N PHE A 259 29.31 102.11 71.89
CA PHE A 259 30.73 101.78 71.64
C PHE A 259 31.00 100.25 71.90
N GLU A 260 32.25 99.77 71.78
CA GLU A 260 32.74 98.39 72.05
C GLU A 260 32.91 98.08 73.57
N MET A 261 32.48 96.93 74.11
CA MET A 261 33.08 95.57 74.18
C MET A 261 34.23 95.32 75.20
N MET A 262 33.94 94.47 76.20
CA MET A 262 34.85 93.67 77.07
C MET A 262 34.03 92.62 77.85
N GLY A 263 34.58 91.56 78.47
CA GLY A 263 35.95 91.03 78.52
C GLY A 263 36.13 89.88 79.54
N LEU A 264 37.16 89.03 79.33
CA LEU A 264 37.82 88.07 80.28
C LEU A 264 36.99 87.14 81.22
N GLY A 265 37.22 85.82 81.10
CA GLY A 265 38.08 85.18 82.12
C GLY A 265 37.54 84.23 83.21
N ASP A 266 36.68 83.25 82.93
CA ASP A 266 36.62 82.01 83.75
C ASP A 266 36.22 80.77 82.92
N GLN A 267 37.14 79.84 82.68
CA GLN A 267 36.89 78.63 81.86
C GLN A 267 37.59 77.33 82.29
N GLN A 268 38.60 77.37 83.17
CA GLN A 268 39.47 76.21 83.42
C GLN A 268 38.73 74.96 83.93
N LYS A 269 37.81 75.12 84.90
CA LYS A 269 37.07 74.01 85.52
C LYS A 269 35.95 73.45 84.65
N THR A 270 35.43 74.25 83.72
CA THR A 270 34.45 73.83 82.72
C THR A 270 35.14 73.06 81.60
N GLN A 271 36.35 73.49 81.22
CA GLN A 271 37.19 72.86 80.20
C GLN A 271 37.51 71.39 80.53
N ASP A 272 37.94 71.07 81.76
CA ASP A 272 38.27 69.67 82.12
C ASP A 272 37.05 68.74 82.06
N ARG A 273 35.87 69.19 82.54
CA ARG A 273 34.63 68.43 82.42
C ARG A 273 34.27 68.19 80.96
N ASN A 274 34.35 69.24 80.13
CA ASN A 274 34.11 69.14 78.70
C ASN A 274 35.08 68.17 78.02
N ILE A 275 36.38 68.18 78.37
CA ILE A 275 37.39 67.23 77.87
C ILE A 275 37.03 65.79 78.25
N THR A 276 36.60 65.52 79.48
CA THR A 276 36.18 64.17 79.87
C THR A 276 34.93 63.69 79.15
N HIS A 277 33.96 64.58 78.91
CA HIS A 277 32.75 64.27 78.16
C HIS A 277 33.02 64.06 76.67
N ILE A 278 33.87 64.90 76.05
CA ILE A 278 34.34 64.74 74.67
C ILE A 278 35.01 63.37 74.50
N ARG A 279 35.96 63.00 75.38
CA ARG A 279 36.62 61.68 75.33
C ARG A 279 35.64 60.50 75.49
N HIS A 280 34.56 60.67 76.25
CA HIS A 280 33.51 59.67 76.38
C HIS A 280 32.71 59.52 75.07
N LEU A 281 32.29 60.63 74.46
CA LEU A 281 31.58 60.64 73.18
C LEU A 281 32.46 60.15 72.02
N GLU A 282 33.76 60.48 72.03
CA GLU A 282 34.76 59.96 71.09
C GLU A 282 34.92 58.44 71.24
N LYS A 283 34.95 57.94 72.48
CA LYS A 283 35.01 56.51 72.78
C LYS A 283 33.74 55.79 72.28
N GLU A 284 32.54 56.27 72.63
CA GLU A 284 31.28 55.68 72.19
C GLU A 284 31.13 55.73 70.66
N ARG A 285 31.53 56.84 70.03
CA ARG A 285 31.56 56.97 68.56
C ARG A 285 32.56 55.99 67.93
N LYS A 286 33.69 55.72 68.59
CA LYS A 286 34.66 54.72 68.13
C LYS A 286 34.10 53.31 68.28
N GLU A 287 33.59 52.94 69.45
CA GLU A 287 33.02 51.61 69.72
C GLU A 287 31.82 51.30 68.80
N THR A 288 30.94 52.28 68.55
CA THR A 288 29.81 52.12 67.60
C THR A 288 30.23 52.06 66.13
N LEU A 289 31.40 52.60 65.76
CA LEU A 289 32.00 52.40 64.44
C LEU A 289 32.69 51.04 64.33
N GLU A 290 33.42 50.60 65.37
CA GLU A 290 34.08 49.30 65.40
C GLU A 290 33.06 48.15 65.35
N VAL A 291 32.00 48.20 66.16
CA VAL A 291 30.88 47.22 66.11
C VAL A 291 30.22 47.18 64.73
N ARG A 292 30.00 48.34 64.11
CA ARG A 292 29.42 48.40 62.76
C ARG A 292 30.35 47.76 61.73
N LEU A 293 31.64 48.08 61.75
CA LEU A 293 32.63 47.51 60.85
C LEU A 293 32.77 46.00 61.02
N THR A 294 32.65 45.46 62.24
CA THR A 294 32.60 44.00 62.46
C THR A 294 31.34 43.37 61.87
N MET A 295 30.16 43.98 62.04
CA MET A 295 28.92 43.47 61.44
C MET A 295 28.93 43.55 59.90
N GLU A 296 29.44 44.65 59.33
CA GLU A 296 29.61 44.79 57.88
C GLU A 296 30.61 43.76 57.32
N TYR A 297 31.69 43.46 58.06
CA TYR A 297 32.66 42.42 57.71
C TYR A 297 32.05 41.00 57.76
N GLU A 298 31.28 40.68 58.79
CA GLU A 298 30.59 39.38 58.92
C GLU A 298 29.59 39.15 57.78
N VAL A 299 28.77 40.15 57.46
CA VAL A 299 27.83 40.08 56.32
C VAL A 299 28.58 39.89 54.99
N LEU A 300 29.65 40.64 54.74
CA LEU A 300 30.48 40.47 53.54
C LEU A 300 31.13 39.09 53.45
N LEU A 301 31.48 38.48 54.60
CA LEU A 301 32.04 37.13 54.66
C LEU A 301 31.01 36.06 54.30
N GLU A 302 29.76 36.20 54.79
CA GLU A 302 28.64 35.34 54.40
C GLU A 302 28.28 35.50 52.92
N GLU A 303 28.14 36.73 52.42
CA GLU A 303 27.85 37.03 51.02
C GLU A 303 28.90 36.44 50.07
N HIS A 304 30.19 36.59 50.41
CA HIS A 304 31.29 35.97 49.67
C HIS A 304 31.22 34.42 49.71
N GLY A 305 30.91 33.84 50.88
CA GLY A 305 30.68 32.40 51.01
C GLY A 305 29.55 31.89 50.12
N ASP A 306 28.46 32.64 50.02
CA ASP A 306 27.30 32.30 49.22
C ASP A 306 27.51 32.54 47.71
N ALA A 307 28.22 33.61 47.35
CA ALA A 307 28.70 33.84 45.99
C ALA A 307 29.62 32.70 45.51
N LYS A 308 30.51 32.21 46.38
CA LYS A 308 31.38 31.05 46.11
C LYS A 308 30.56 29.77 45.89
N LYS A 309 29.55 29.48 46.73
CA LYS A 309 28.62 28.35 46.52
C LYS A 309 27.91 28.44 45.15
N LYS A 310 27.39 29.62 44.81
CA LYS A 310 26.71 29.90 43.53
C LYS A 310 27.66 29.73 42.33
N LEU A 311 28.92 30.16 42.46
CA LEU A 311 29.97 29.98 41.45
C LEU A 311 30.32 28.50 41.22
N GLU A 312 30.57 27.72 42.27
CA GLU A 312 30.87 26.28 42.12
C GLU A 312 29.68 25.49 41.56
N GLY A 313 28.45 25.80 41.97
CA GLY A 313 27.24 25.24 41.35
C GLY A 313 27.13 25.60 39.86
N SER A 314 27.53 26.82 39.46
CA SER A 314 27.59 27.22 38.06
C SER A 314 28.68 26.48 37.28
N LYS A 315 29.88 26.31 37.84
CA LYS A 315 30.98 25.52 37.25
C LYS A 315 30.58 24.05 37.06
N ALA A 316 29.92 23.46 38.06
CA ALA A 316 29.43 22.08 38.00
C ALA A 316 28.42 21.89 36.86
N ARG A 317 27.41 22.76 36.75
CA ARG A 317 26.44 22.73 35.64
C ARG A 317 27.12 22.90 34.27
N ASN A 318 28.05 23.85 34.14
CA ASN A 318 28.79 24.05 32.88
C ASN A 318 29.64 22.81 32.51
N LYS A 319 30.20 22.09 33.48
CA LYS A 319 30.93 20.83 33.24
C LYS A 319 29.98 19.75 32.71
N VAL A 320 28.80 19.58 33.31
CA VAL A 320 27.77 18.61 32.89
C VAL A 320 27.25 18.94 31.48
N LEU A 321 26.84 20.18 31.24
CA LEU A 321 26.40 20.66 29.92
C LEU A 321 27.50 20.48 28.86
N SER A 322 28.78 20.69 29.21
CA SER A 322 29.91 20.44 28.29
C SER A 322 30.06 18.95 27.94
N THR A 323 29.81 18.03 28.88
CA THR A 323 29.79 16.58 28.59
C THR A 323 28.56 16.16 27.78
N GLU A 324 27.39 16.73 28.04
CA GLU A 324 26.17 16.48 27.27
C GLU A 324 26.31 16.97 25.82
N ILE A 325 26.83 18.19 25.60
CA ILE A 325 27.11 18.73 24.26
C ILE A 325 28.12 17.84 23.50
N LYS A 326 29.10 17.22 24.18
CA LYS A 326 30.02 16.26 23.55
C LYS A 326 29.31 14.95 23.18
N ALA A 327 28.46 14.42 24.05
CA ALA A 327 27.68 13.20 23.79
C ALA A 327 26.69 13.41 22.63
N LEU A 328 25.96 14.54 22.61
CA LEU A 328 25.05 14.91 21.53
C LEU A 328 25.80 15.09 20.19
N LYS A 329 26.99 15.72 20.19
CA LYS A 329 27.81 15.81 18.98
C LYS A 329 28.28 14.46 18.47
N ALA A 330 28.63 13.52 19.35
CA ALA A 330 28.96 12.15 18.95
C ALA A 330 27.74 11.43 18.34
N GLN A 331 26.56 11.54 18.96
CA GLN A 331 25.31 10.99 18.43
C GLN A 331 24.95 11.57 17.06
N ILE A 332 25.08 12.89 16.88
CA ILE A 332 24.86 13.57 15.59
C ILE A 332 25.86 13.05 14.54
N SER A 333 27.14 12.87 14.87
CA SER A 333 28.11 12.24 13.95
C SER A 333 27.66 10.84 13.54
N THR A 334 27.28 9.98 14.49
CA THR A 334 26.79 8.62 14.20
C THR A 334 25.52 8.62 13.33
N LEU A 335 24.64 9.61 13.47
CA LEU A 335 23.46 9.75 12.61
C LEU A 335 23.82 10.24 11.20
N LEU A 336 24.76 11.19 11.07
CA LEU A 336 25.29 11.63 9.78
C LEU A 336 26.04 10.51 9.05
N ASP A 337 26.80 9.70 9.78
CA ASP A 337 27.52 8.55 9.21
C ASP A 337 26.55 7.45 8.75
N LYS A 338 25.40 7.26 9.43
CA LYS A 338 24.31 6.40 8.93
C LYS A 338 23.66 6.98 7.68
N GLY A 339 23.33 8.28 7.69
CA GLY A 339 22.72 8.97 6.55
C GLY A 339 23.49 8.78 5.24
N LYS A 340 24.83 8.75 5.28
CA LYS A 340 25.66 8.43 4.09
C LYS A 340 25.38 7.05 3.50
N HIS A 341 25.15 6.03 4.34
CA HIS A 341 24.82 4.68 3.86
C HIS A 341 23.40 4.63 3.27
N ASP A 342 22.47 5.40 3.85
CA ASP A 342 21.11 5.56 3.30
C ASP A 342 21.15 6.32 1.96
N ASP A 343 21.97 7.38 1.85
CA ASP A 343 22.24 8.12 0.61
C ASP A 343 22.86 7.21 -0.46
N GLU A 344 23.89 6.42 -0.13
CA GLU A 344 24.52 5.44 -1.04
C GLU A 344 23.51 4.37 -1.52
N LEU A 345 22.61 3.92 -0.65
CA LEU A 345 21.54 2.99 -0.99
C LEU A 345 20.50 3.63 -1.93
N VAL A 346 20.09 4.87 -1.66
CA VAL A 346 19.20 5.64 -2.55
C VAL A 346 19.87 5.82 -3.92
N ASP A 347 21.15 6.17 -3.96
CA ASP A 347 21.92 6.38 -5.18
C ASP A 347 22.04 5.07 -6.00
N ALA A 348 22.19 3.92 -5.33
CA ALA A 348 22.16 2.59 -5.97
C ALA A 348 20.76 2.23 -6.52
N LEU A 349 19.70 2.51 -5.78
CA LEU A 349 18.31 2.27 -6.21
C LEU A 349 17.90 3.19 -7.38
N LEU A 350 18.32 4.46 -7.37
CA LEU A 350 18.12 5.40 -8.48
C LEU A 350 18.87 4.96 -9.75
N LYS A 351 20.10 4.44 -9.62
CA LYS A 351 20.85 3.84 -10.74
C LYS A 351 20.12 2.63 -11.32
N GLN A 352 19.60 1.73 -10.48
CA GLN A 352 18.76 0.63 -10.93
C GLN A 352 17.48 1.13 -11.61
N GLN A 353 16.75 2.07 -11.01
CA GLN A 353 15.54 2.66 -11.59
C GLN A 353 15.79 3.26 -12.97
N SER A 354 16.91 3.98 -13.15
CA SER A 354 17.33 4.53 -14.44
C SER A 354 17.63 3.43 -15.46
N GLN A 355 18.29 2.33 -15.07
CA GLN A 355 18.52 1.17 -15.94
C GLN A 355 17.20 0.49 -16.36
N TRP A 356 16.26 0.28 -15.44
CA TRP A 356 14.93 -0.26 -15.76
C TRP A 356 14.16 0.69 -16.69
N GLN A 357 14.19 2.00 -16.46
CA GLN A 357 13.59 3.00 -17.35
C GLN A 357 14.23 3.01 -18.74
N GLN A 358 15.55 2.85 -18.86
CA GLN A 358 16.23 2.75 -20.15
C GLN A 358 15.84 1.46 -20.89
N MET A 359 15.75 0.31 -20.21
CA MET A 359 15.28 -0.93 -20.83
C MET A 359 13.82 -0.84 -21.28
N LEU A 360 12.94 -0.26 -20.45
CA LEU A 360 11.54 0.01 -20.82
C LEU A 360 11.44 0.99 -22.01
N ALA A 361 12.28 2.01 -22.07
CA ALA A 361 12.32 2.93 -23.22
C ALA A 361 12.86 2.27 -24.50
N GLN A 362 13.76 1.28 -24.38
CA GLN A 362 14.23 0.47 -25.52
C GLN A 362 13.15 -0.52 -25.99
N LEU A 363 12.43 -1.16 -25.07
CA LEU A 363 11.30 -2.05 -25.39
C LEU A 363 10.14 -1.27 -26.02
N SER A 364 9.75 -0.13 -25.43
CA SER A 364 8.72 0.76 -25.99
C SER A 364 9.09 1.29 -27.39
N LYS A 365 10.38 1.57 -27.66
CA LYS A 365 10.86 1.89 -29.02
C LYS A 365 10.87 0.70 -29.99
N ARG A 366 10.83 -0.54 -29.49
CA ARG A 366 10.76 -1.77 -30.28
C ARG A 366 9.32 -2.17 -30.59
N GLU A 367 8.41 -1.91 -29.66
CA GLU A 367 6.95 -2.09 -29.79
C GLU A 367 6.34 -0.98 -30.65
N GLY A 368 6.72 0.28 -30.41
CA GLY A 368 6.27 1.48 -31.14
C GLY A 368 6.82 1.63 -32.56
N ARG A 369 7.00 0.52 -33.30
CA ARG A 369 7.30 0.56 -34.74
C ARG A 369 5.99 0.71 -35.53
N PRO A 370 5.73 1.85 -36.21
CA PRO A 370 4.57 1.99 -37.10
C PRO A 370 4.65 1.08 -38.33
N GLU A 371 5.78 0.41 -38.56
CA GLU A 371 5.93 -0.67 -39.55
C GLU A 371 5.17 -1.93 -39.12
N LEU A 372 5.16 -2.27 -37.83
CA LEU A 372 4.54 -3.50 -37.31
C LEU A 372 3.02 -3.37 -37.26
N GLU A 373 2.48 -2.22 -36.82
CA GLU A 373 1.04 -1.94 -36.90
C GLU A 373 0.54 -1.94 -38.35
N LYS A 374 1.32 -1.38 -39.30
CA LYS A 374 0.97 -1.42 -40.73
C LYS A 374 1.02 -2.82 -41.32
N HIS A 375 1.98 -3.64 -40.90
CA HIS A 375 2.07 -5.05 -41.29
C HIS A 375 0.84 -5.81 -40.81
N LEU A 376 0.54 -5.75 -39.51
CA LEU A 376 -0.64 -6.37 -38.89
C LEU A 376 -1.95 -5.87 -39.52
N HIS A 377 -2.08 -4.57 -39.82
CA HIS A 377 -3.25 -4.03 -40.50
C HIS A 377 -3.38 -4.56 -41.94
N SER A 378 -2.27 -4.73 -42.67
CA SER A 378 -2.27 -5.34 -44.00
C SER A 378 -2.64 -6.82 -43.95
N GLU A 379 -2.10 -7.58 -43.00
CA GLU A 379 -2.44 -9.00 -42.78
C GLU A 379 -3.92 -9.16 -42.41
N VAL A 380 -4.45 -8.34 -41.49
CA VAL A 380 -5.88 -8.35 -41.13
C VAL A 380 -6.77 -7.99 -42.34
N GLN A 381 -6.36 -7.06 -43.20
CA GLN A 381 -7.08 -6.78 -44.45
C GLN A 381 -7.03 -7.96 -45.44
N GLN A 382 -5.87 -8.62 -45.59
CA GLN A 382 -5.70 -9.79 -46.46
C GLN A 382 -6.48 -11.01 -45.96
N HIS A 383 -6.48 -11.27 -44.66
CA HIS A 383 -7.30 -12.32 -44.05
C HIS A 383 -8.80 -12.02 -44.16
N SER A 384 -9.20 -10.74 -44.05
CA SER A 384 -10.60 -10.31 -44.23
C SER A 384 -11.09 -10.54 -45.66
N SER A 385 -10.32 -10.17 -46.69
CA SER A 385 -10.69 -10.39 -48.09
C SER A 385 -10.68 -11.88 -48.46
N LEU A 386 -9.69 -12.65 -48.01
CA LEU A 386 -9.67 -14.11 -48.17
C LEU A 386 -10.88 -14.78 -47.50
N ALA A 387 -11.26 -14.36 -46.30
CA ALA A 387 -12.44 -14.86 -45.60
C ALA A 387 -13.76 -14.49 -46.32
N GLN A 388 -13.82 -13.34 -47.01
CA GLN A 388 -14.96 -13.01 -47.89
C GLN A 388 -15.00 -13.91 -49.13
N GLN A 389 -13.86 -14.15 -49.79
CA GLN A 389 -13.77 -15.03 -50.96
C GLN A 389 -14.16 -16.48 -50.62
N LEU A 390 -13.67 -17.02 -49.49
CA LEU A 390 -14.04 -18.34 -48.99
C LEU A 390 -15.55 -18.44 -48.69
N LYS A 391 -16.16 -17.39 -48.11
CA LYS A 391 -17.61 -17.33 -47.88
C LYS A 391 -18.44 -17.30 -49.16
N LEU A 392 -17.94 -16.72 -50.25
CA LEU A 392 -18.60 -16.75 -51.55
C LEU A 392 -18.53 -18.16 -52.16
N MET A 393 -17.34 -18.77 -52.21
CA MET A 393 -17.19 -20.15 -52.72
C MET A 393 -18.00 -21.16 -51.91
N LEU A 394 -18.10 -21.02 -50.58
CA LEU A 394 -18.96 -21.87 -49.76
C LEU A 394 -20.43 -21.76 -50.17
N ARG A 395 -20.96 -20.53 -50.39
CA ARG A 395 -22.34 -20.33 -50.85
C ARG A 395 -22.61 -20.94 -52.22
N GLU A 396 -21.65 -20.86 -53.14
CA GLU A 396 -21.73 -21.48 -54.47
C GLU A 396 -21.76 -23.01 -54.38
N LYS A 397 -20.93 -23.60 -53.50
CA LYS A 397 -20.99 -25.04 -53.22
C LYS A 397 -22.31 -25.42 -52.55
N GLU A 398 -22.79 -24.64 -51.59
CA GLU A 398 -24.10 -24.83 -50.94
C GLU A 398 -25.28 -24.71 -51.91
N SER A 399 -25.23 -23.91 -52.99
CA SER A 399 -26.24 -23.96 -54.06
C SER A 399 -26.12 -25.23 -54.90
N THR A 400 -24.93 -25.57 -55.39
CA THR A 400 -24.76 -26.79 -56.21
C THR A 400 -25.12 -28.08 -55.46
N VAL A 401 -24.85 -28.16 -54.15
CA VAL A 401 -25.27 -29.30 -53.32
C VAL A 401 -26.80 -29.36 -53.17
N ARG A 402 -27.50 -28.22 -53.08
CA ARG A 402 -28.98 -28.19 -53.07
C ARG A 402 -29.57 -28.58 -54.42
N GLU A 403 -28.99 -28.11 -55.52
CA GLU A 403 -29.40 -28.47 -56.89
C GLU A 403 -29.23 -29.98 -57.14
N LEU A 404 -28.07 -30.55 -56.79
CA LEU A 404 -27.82 -31.99 -56.91
C LEU A 404 -28.73 -32.82 -55.99
N GLN A 405 -29.01 -32.37 -54.77
CA GLN A 405 -29.99 -33.04 -53.89
C GLN A 405 -31.40 -33.04 -54.50
N GLU A 406 -31.79 -31.99 -55.20
CA GLU A 406 -33.09 -31.91 -55.86
C GLU A 406 -33.13 -32.77 -57.15
N GLU A 407 -32.03 -32.87 -57.90
CA GLU A 407 -31.90 -33.85 -58.99
C GLU A 407 -32.03 -35.29 -58.48
N ILE A 408 -31.36 -35.64 -57.36
CA ILE A 408 -31.48 -36.98 -56.74
C ILE A 408 -32.94 -37.28 -56.38
N ARG A 409 -33.65 -36.32 -55.76
CA ARG A 409 -35.09 -36.46 -55.45
C ARG A 409 -35.93 -36.70 -56.71
N GLN A 410 -35.73 -35.89 -57.74
CA GLN A 410 -36.48 -36.02 -59.01
C GLN A 410 -36.19 -37.34 -59.74
N LEU A 411 -34.96 -37.85 -59.66
CA LEU A 411 -34.57 -39.16 -60.22
C LEU A 411 -35.14 -40.32 -59.40
N ALA A 412 -35.20 -40.21 -58.07
CA ALA A 412 -35.82 -41.20 -57.20
C ALA A 412 -37.34 -41.33 -57.42
N VAL A 413 -38.04 -40.22 -57.72
CA VAL A 413 -39.47 -40.22 -58.04
C VAL A 413 -39.77 -40.81 -59.43
N LYS A 414 -38.83 -40.74 -60.38
CA LYS A 414 -38.96 -41.28 -61.75
C LYS A 414 -38.53 -42.76 -61.86
N GLY A 415 -38.90 -43.58 -60.88
CA GLY A 415 -38.50 -44.99 -60.80
C GLY A 415 -38.87 -45.79 -62.05
N GLY A 416 -37.87 -46.38 -62.72
CA GLY A 416 -38.08 -47.25 -63.90
C GLY A 416 -36.95 -47.27 -64.95
N CYS A 417 -35.98 -46.35 -64.88
CA CYS A 417 -34.89 -46.28 -65.87
C CYS A 417 -33.57 -46.93 -65.36
N PRO A 418 -32.95 -47.86 -66.12
CA PRO A 418 -31.71 -48.53 -65.69
C PRO A 418 -30.50 -47.59 -65.55
N GLN A 419 -30.48 -46.44 -66.22
CA GLN A 419 -29.42 -45.43 -66.04
C GLN A 419 -29.47 -44.78 -64.64
N CYS A 420 -30.64 -44.74 -63.98
CA CYS A 420 -30.77 -44.17 -62.63
C CYS A 420 -30.10 -45.05 -61.57
N ALA A 421 -30.05 -46.38 -61.79
CA ALA A 421 -29.49 -47.34 -60.84
C ALA A 421 -27.99 -47.14 -60.57
N ILE A 422 -27.24 -46.54 -61.52
CA ILE A 422 -25.82 -46.20 -61.36
C ILE A 422 -25.66 -44.74 -60.90
N LYS A 423 -26.51 -43.83 -61.39
CA LYS A 423 -26.39 -42.39 -61.11
C LYS A 423 -26.76 -42.03 -59.67
N ILE A 424 -27.81 -42.65 -59.11
CA ILE A 424 -28.27 -42.35 -57.74
C ILE A 424 -27.20 -42.74 -56.70
N PRO A 425 -26.61 -43.96 -56.67
CA PRO A 425 -25.54 -44.29 -55.71
C PRO A 425 -24.29 -43.41 -55.84
N SER A 426 -23.92 -43.01 -57.06
CA SER A 426 -22.78 -42.13 -57.30
C SER A 426 -22.98 -40.73 -56.70
N LEU A 427 -24.16 -40.13 -56.95
CA LEU A 427 -24.53 -38.83 -56.37
C LEU A 427 -24.76 -38.91 -54.85
N GLN A 428 -25.25 -40.04 -54.34
CA GLN A 428 -25.37 -40.32 -52.91
C GLN A 428 -24.00 -40.34 -52.23
N ALA A 429 -23.03 -41.07 -52.80
CA ALA A 429 -21.66 -41.13 -52.29
C ALA A 429 -20.98 -39.76 -52.26
N GLN A 430 -21.14 -38.93 -53.31
CA GLN A 430 -20.68 -37.54 -53.29
C GLN A 430 -21.36 -36.71 -52.19
N CYS A 431 -22.67 -36.87 -51.97
CA CYS A 431 -23.36 -36.19 -50.89
C CYS A 431 -22.82 -36.61 -49.51
N ASP A 432 -22.46 -37.87 -49.31
CA ASP A 432 -21.91 -38.37 -48.04
C ASP A 432 -20.45 -37.96 -47.83
N GLU A 433 -19.65 -37.86 -48.90
CA GLU A 433 -18.32 -37.24 -48.89
C GLU A 433 -18.38 -35.75 -48.48
N TYR A 434 -19.28 -34.97 -49.09
CA TYR A 434 -19.50 -33.57 -48.69
C TYR A 434 -19.99 -33.42 -47.23
N LYS A 435 -20.81 -34.33 -46.71
CA LYS A 435 -21.20 -34.36 -45.29
C LYS A 435 -20.01 -34.64 -44.37
N ALA A 436 -19.15 -35.59 -44.72
CA ALA A 436 -17.96 -35.92 -43.94
C ALA A 436 -16.97 -34.73 -43.89
N LEU A 437 -16.75 -34.07 -45.04
CA LEU A 437 -15.94 -32.85 -45.12
C LEU A 437 -16.54 -31.70 -44.30
N TYR A 438 -17.86 -31.49 -44.37
CA TYR A 438 -18.54 -30.47 -43.55
C TYR A 438 -18.42 -30.75 -42.04
N HIS A 439 -18.57 -32.01 -41.63
CA HIS A 439 -18.45 -32.40 -40.22
C HIS A 439 -17.01 -32.16 -39.71
N SER A 440 -15.99 -32.56 -40.47
CA SER A 440 -14.58 -32.29 -40.16
C SER A 440 -14.30 -30.78 -40.06
N ALA A 441 -14.80 -29.98 -41.00
CA ALA A 441 -14.67 -28.53 -40.98
C ALA A 441 -15.41 -27.86 -39.80
N SER A 442 -16.53 -28.43 -39.34
CA SER A 442 -17.22 -27.96 -38.13
C SER A 442 -16.37 -28.22 -36.89
N VAL A 443 -15.81 -29.42 -36.74
CA VAL A 443 -14.98 -29.77 -35.57
C VAL A 443 -13.78 -28.85 -35.43
N GLU A 444 -13.04 -28.57 -36.51
CA GLU A 444 -11.89 -27.66 -36.42
C GLU A 444 -12.31 -26.17 -36.35
N ARG A 445 -13.49 -25.77 -36.86
CA ARG A 445 -14.09 -24.44 -36.54
C ARG A 445 -14.29 -24.30 -35.03
N ASP A 446 -14.91 -25.30 -34.41
CA ASP A 446 -15.29 -25.25 -33.00
C ASP A 446 -14.05 -25.27 -32.10
N ARG A 447 -13.03 -26.05 -32.47
CA ARG A 447 -11.71 -26.03 -31.83
C ARG A 447 -10.95 -24.71 -32.01
N LEU A 448 -11.08 -24.04 -33.16
CA LEU A 448 -10.53 -22.70 -33.37
C LEU A 448 -11.28 -21.64 -32.55
N LEU A 449 -12.59 -21.81 -32.31
CA LEU A 449 -13.35 -20.95 -31.39
C LEU A 449 -12.89 -21.14 -29.94
N GLU A 450 -12.68 -22.38 -29.48
CA GLU A 450 -12.07 -22.66 -28.17
C GLU A 450 -10.68 -22.02 -28.04
N LEU A 451 -9.81 -22.18 -29.05
CA LEU A 451 -8.47 -21.57 -29.05
C LEU A 451 -8.54 -20.03 -29.00
N THR A 452 -9.52 -19.43 -29.70
CA THR A 452 -9.77 -17.99 -29.69
C THR A 452 -10.22 -17.51 -28.31
N GLN A 453 -11.13 -18.24 -27.65
CA GLN A 453 -11.57 -17.94 -26.29
C GLN A 453 -10.43 -18.07 -25.26
N LEU A 454 -9.55 -19.07 -25.43
CA LEU A 454 -8.34 -19.24 -24.62
C LEU A 454 -7.29 -18.14 -24.85
N GLN A 455 -7.23 -17.54 -26.04
CA GLN A 455 -6.40 -16.36 -26.30
C GLN A 455 -7.02 -15.10 -25.70
N GLN A 456 -8.32 -14.87 -25.90
CA GLN A 456 -9.03 -13.70 -25.39
C GLN A 456 -9.01 -13.65 -23.85
N THR A 457 -9.28 -14.77 -23.17
CA THR A 457 -9.21 -14.83 -21.69
C THR A 457 -7.80 -14.56 -21.15
N ARG A 458 -6.74 -15.01 -21.84
CA ARG A 458 -5.35 -14.66 -21.51
C ARG A 458 -5.05 -13.18 -21.75
N GLU A 459 -5.60 -12.58 -22.81
CA GLU A 459 -5.45 -11.15 -23.10
C GLU A 459 -6.17 -10.28 -22.05
N GLU A 460 -7.37 -10.67 -21.65
CA GLU A 460 -8.15 -10.03 -20.58
C GLU A 460 -7.46 -10.16 -19.21
N GLU A 461 -6.87 -11.31 -18.91
CA GLU A 461 -6.06 -11.50 -17.70
C GLU A 461 -4.76 -10.67 -17.72
N ALA A 462 -4.07 -10.57 -18.86
CA ALA A 462 -2.90 -9.70 -19.01
C ALA A 462 -3.27 -8.21 -18.83
N LYS A 463 -4.40 -7.76 -19.41
CA LYS A 463 -4.95 -6.42 -19.20
C LYS A 463 -5.28 -6.15 -17.73
N ARG A 464 -5.87 -7.13 -17.03
CA ARG A 464 -6.17 -7.05 -15.58
C ARG A 464 -4.89 -6.90 -14.76
N GLN A 465 -3.89 -7.74 -14.99
CA GLN A 465 -2.59 -7.66 -14.31
C GLN A 465 -1.88 -6.32 -14.54
N CYS A 466 -1.95 -5.80 -15.78
CA CYS A 466 -1.42 -4.48 -16.11
C CYS A 466 -2.12 -3.37 -15.29
N ALA A 467 -3.46 -3.34 -15.28
CA ALA A 467 -4.24 -2.35 -14.53
C ALA A 467 -4.00 -2.42 -13.01
N GLU A 468 -3.87 -3.63 -12.45
CA GLU A 468 -3.46 -3.82 -11.04
C GLU A 468 -2.06 -3.25 -10.76
N SER A 469 -1.11 -3.43 -11.69
CA SER A 469 0.26 -2.90 -11.53
C SER A 469 0.29 -1.36 -11.59
N GLU A 470 -0.48 -0.76 -12.50
CA GLU A 470 -0.62 0.70 -12.56
C GLU A 470 -1.26 1.28 -11.29
N GLN A 471 -2.27 0.60 -10.72
CA GLN A 471 -2.90 1.06 -9.48
C GLN A 471 -1.88 1.08 -8.33
N ARG A 472 -1.09 0.00 -8.16
CA ARG A 472 -0.04 -0.06 -7.13
C ARG A 472 1.01 1.04 -7.33
N PHE A 473 1.38 1.36 -8.57
CA PHE A 473 2.28 2.47 -8.88
C PHE A 473 1.67 3.85 -8.53
N ARG A 474 0.37 4.07 -8.79
CA ARG A 474 -0.34 5.29 -8.38
C ARG A 474 -0.39 5.44 -6.86
N GLU A 475 -0.66 4.36 -6.13
CA GLU A 475 -0.68 4.34 -4.66
C GLU A 475 0.71 4.62 -4.07
N GLU A 476 1.76 4.00 -4.59
CA GLU A 476 3.13 4.23 -4.09
C GLU A 476 3.62 5.65 -4.39
N ARG A 477 3.23 6.22 -5.55
CA ARG A 477 3.49 7.63 -5.86
C ARG A 477 2.76 8.59 -4.90
N GLN A 478 1.54 8.26 -4.45
CA GLN A 478 0.84 9.03 -3.43
C GLN A 478 1.54 8.94 -2.06
N ARG A 479 2.09 7.77 -1.71
CA ARG A 479 2.92 7.60 -0.49
C ARG A 479 4.19 8.45 -0.55
N SER A 480 4.92 8.45 -1.67
CA SER A 480 6.12 9.30 -1.87
C SER A 480 5.82 10.77 -1.61
N VAL A 481 4.78 11.32 -2.26
CA VAL A 481 4.38 12.73 -2.08
C VAL A 481 3.98 13.04 -0.63
N SER A 482 3.33 12.10 0.08
CA SER A 482 2.99 12.30 1.49
C SER A 482 4.23 12.27 2.41
N LEU A 483 5.23 11.45 2.10
CA LEU A 483 6.51 11.40 2.82
C LEU A 483 7.38 12.63 2.53
N GLU A 484 7.40 13.10 1.28
CA GLU A 484 8.03 14.36 0.88
C GLU A 484 7.44 15.55 1.66
N GLN A 485 6.11 15.66 1.73
CA GLN A 485 5.43 16.70 2.53
C GLN A 485 5.74 16.61 4.03
N GLN A 486 5.87 15.40 4.59
CA GLN A 486 6.29 15.21 5.99
C GLN A 486 7.77 15.60 6.20
N LEU A 487 8.63 15.32 5.23
CA LEU A 487 10.03 15.75 5.23
C LEU A 487 10.17 17.27 5.13
N GLU A 488 9.39 17.95 4.29
CA GLU A 488 9.37 19.42 4.23
C GLU A 488 8.84 20.03 5.53
N ARG A 489 7.72 19.51 6.06
CA ARG A 489 7.15 19.93 7.36
C ARG A 489 8.10 19.72 8.55
N SER A 490 9.09 18.84 8.45
CA SER A 490 10.12 18.62 9.48
C SER A 490 11.42 19.42 9.28
N LYS A 491 11.61 20.11 8.14
CA LYS A 491 12.86 20.83 7.78
C LYS A 491 12.89 22.31 8.15
N LEU A 492 11.90 22.82 8.88
CA LEU A 492 11.88 24.19 9.44
C LEU A 492 11.68 24.12 10.97
N PRO A 493 12.36 24.92 11.80
CA PRO A 493 13.28 26.03 11.48
C PRO A 493 14.63 26.01 12.26
N THR A 494 15.77 25.81 11.58
CA THR A 494 17.11 25.85 12.25
C THR A 494 18.25 26.44 11.39
N SER A 495 17.98 27.40 10.51
CA SER A 495 18.98 27.93 9.55
C SER A 495 19.11 29.46 9.50
N LEU A 496 18.83 30.16 10.60
CA LEU A 496 18.99 31.62 10.73
C LEU A 496 19.81 32.03 11.96
N GLU A 497 20.92 31.34 12.22
CA GLU A 497 22.06 31.87 12.98
C GLU A 497 23.33 31.07 12.62
N ILE A 498 24.52 31.68 12.77
CA ILE A 498 25.83 31.19 12.31
C ILE A 498 26.11 31.39 10.80
N MET A 499 26.44 32.63 10.42
CA MET A 499 27.52 32.91 9.45
C MET A 499 27.94 34.39 9.47
N ASN A 500 28.60 34.85 10.54
CA ASN A 500 29.29 36.14 10.51
C ASN A 500 30.44 36.26 11.52
N ARG A 501 31.60 35.66 11.20
CA ARG A 501 32.88 36.03 11.84
C ARG A 501 34.10 35.61 11.01
N ASN A 502 34.94 36.60 10.72
CA ASN A 502 36.36 36.50 10.33
C ASN A 502 36.71 35.69 9.07
N ARG A 503 37.08 36.41 7.99
CA ARG A 503 38.35 36.13 7.32
C ARG A 503 38.96 37.40 6.72
N THR A 504 40.25 37.60 6.96
CA THR A 504 41.05 38.70 6.41
C THR A 504 41.82 38.26 5.17
N GLY A 505 42.08 39.21 4.25
CA GLY A 505 43.30 39.22 3.45
C GLY A 505 43.20 38.95 1.94
N SER A 506 44.13 39.63 1.25
CA SER A 506 44.56 39.47 -0.15
C SER A 506 43.78 40.19 -1.26
N SER A 507 44.55 40.88 -2.10
CA SER A 507 44.13 41.66 -3.27
C SER A 507 43.87 40.77 -4.50
N GLY A 508 43.04 41.27 -5.43
CA GLY A 508 42.88 40.74 -6.78
C GLY A 508 42.08 41.72 -7.63
N SER A 509 42.74 42.48 -8.51
CA SER A 509 42.12 43.57 -9.28
C SER A 509 41.91 43.18 -10.73
N VAL A 510 40.66 43.21 -11.21
CA VAL A 510 40.32 43.39 -12.63
C VAL A 510 39.04 44.25 -12.76
N LEU A 511 39.15 45.22 -13.67
CA LEU A 511 38.16 46.08 -14.34
C LEU A 511 36.77 45.42 -14.56
N SER A 512 35.64 46.14 -14.60
CA SER A 512 35.42 47.33 -15.45
C SER A 512 34.30 48.28 -14.99
N LEU A 513 34.21 49.42 -15.69
CA LEU A 513 33.48 50.67 -15.46
C LEU A 513 31.92 50.61 -15.69
N PRO A 514 31.12 51.70 -15.54
CA PRO A 514 29.95 51.66 -14.66
C PRO A 514 28.63 52.17 -15.30
N GLU A 515 27.57 52.27 -14.49
CA GLU A 515 26.45 53.17 -14.81
C GLU A 515 25.98 53.91 -13.55
N ARG A 516 25.55 55.18 -13.70
CA ARG A 516 25.07 56.03 -12.61
C ARG A 516 23.56 55.90 -12.47
N SER A 517 23.06 55.60 -11.27
CA SER A 517 21.81 56.21 -10.83
C SER A 517 21.77 56.45 -9.32
N GLU A 518 20.93 57.42 -8.98
CA GLU A 518 20.84 58.26 -7.79
C GLU A 518 20.74 57.57 -6.42
N CYS A 519 21.16 58.30 -5.37
CA CYS A 519 21.00 57.87 -3.99
C CYS A 519 19.54 58.00 -3.52
N PHE A 520 18.91 56.89 -3.17
CA PHE A 520 17.72 56.88 -2.32
C PHE A 520 18.01 56.15 -1.00
N ALA A 521 17.62 56.77 0.12
CA ALA A 521 17.71 56.14 1.43
C ALA A 521 16.57 55.12 1.61
N PRO A 522 16.83 53.91 2.16
CA PRO A 522 15.80 52.92 2.38
C PRO A 522 14.80 53.40 3.45
N SER A 523 13.51 53.38 3.11
CA SER A 523 12.43 53.70 4.05
C SER A 523 12.13 52.50 4.97
N PRO A 524 11.50 52.69 6.16
CA PRO A 524 11.28 51.60 7.14
C PRO A 524 10.24 50.52 6.74
N SER A 525 9.84 50.46 5.47
CA SER A 525 8.57 49.87 5.01
C SER A 525 8.64 48.38 4.66
N GLU A 526 9.79 47.90 4.21
CA GLU A 526 9.97 46.55 3.65
C GLU A 526 9.61 45.36 4.57
N PRO A 527 9.97 45.33 5.87
CA PRO A 527 9.69 44.16 6.71
C PRO A 527 8.18 43.95 6.93
N HIS A 528 7.38 45.01 6.87
CA HIS A 528 5.92 44.92 7.04
C HIS A 528 5.24 44.25 5.83
N LEU A 529 5.59 44.66 4.60
CA LEU A 529 5.07 44.00 3.40
C LEU A 529 5.58 42.56 3.28
N SER A 530 6.82 42.29 3.70
CA SER A 530 7.36 40.92 3.74
C SER A 530 6.54 40.02 4.67
N ALA A 531 6.23 40.50 5.88
CA ALA A 531 5.38 39.80 6.83
C ALA A 531 3.97 39.55 6.25
N GLN A 532 3.31 40.59 5.73
CA GLN A 532 1.96 40.46 5.13
C GLN A 532 1.92 39.51 3.94
N LEU A 533 2.95 39.51 3.08
CA LEU A 533 3.07 38.55 1.98
C LEU A 533 3.31 37.12 2.47
N SER A 534 4.01 36.92 3.59
CA SER A 534 4.16 35.60 4.20
C SER A 534 2.85 35.09 4.81
N GLU A 535 2.09 35.96 5.46
CA GLU A 535 0.78 35.64 6.06
C GLU A 535 -0.28 35.34 4.99
N LEU A 536 -0.36 36.15 3.93
CA LEU A 536 -1.26 35.87 2.80
C LEU A 536 -0.91 34.55 2.09
N ARG A 537 0.38 34.17 2.04
CA ARG A 537 0.81 32.87 1.51
C ARG A 537 0.39 31.71 2.42
N THR A 538 0.48 31.83 3.74
CA THR A 538 0.00 30.78 4.65
C THR A 538 -1.52 30.65 4.64
N GLN A 539 -2.26 31.77 4.58
CA GLN A 539 -3.73 31.75 4.41
C GLN A 539 -4.15 31.09 3.09
N LEU A 540 -3.48 31.40 1.97
CA LEU A 540 -3.73 30.75 0.68
C LEU A 540 -3.41 29.25 0.72
N ALA A 541 -2.31 28.85 1.37
CA ALA A 541 -1.96 27.42 1.53
C ALA A 541 -3.02 26.66 2.34
N LEU A 542 -3.51 27.23 3.44
CA LEU A 542 -4.59 26.66 4.25
C LEU A 542 -5.90 26.52 3.44
N GLN A 543 -6.28 27.52 2.65
CA GLN A 543 -7.46 27.42 1.80
C GLN A 543 -7.30 26.38 0.67
N LEU A 544 -6.09 26.12 0.18
CA LEU A 544 -5.84 25.06 -0.79
C LEU A 544 -5.93 23.67 -0.14
N GLU A 545 -5.41 23.49 1.07
CA GLU A 545 -5.53 22.25 1.86
C GLU A 545 -7.01 21.97 2.24
N GLU A 546 -7.77 23.00 2.64
CA GLU A 546 -9.21 22.93 2.87
C GLU A 546 -9.97 22.53 1.59
N ASN A 547 -9.73 23.21 0.46
CA ASN A 547 -10.38 22.91 -0.82
C ASN A 547 -10.11 21.48 -1.31
N GLU A 548 -8.89 20.95 -1.15
CA GLU A 548 -8.62 19.56 -1.55
C GLU A 548 -9.23 18.56 -0.57
N SER A 549 -9.28 18.87 0.73
CA SER A 549 -10.02 18.03 1.70
C SER A 549 -11.51 17.93 1.36
N LEU A 550 -12.14 19.03 0.94
CA LEU A 550 -13.53 19.09 0.50
C LEU A 550 -13.75 18.31 -0.81
N ARG A 551 -12.80 18.37 -1.76
CA ARG A 551 -12.84 17.57 -3.00
C ARG A 551 -12.71 16.06 -2.72
N VAL A 552 -11.85 15.66 -1.77
CA VAL A 552 -11.71 14.26 -1.35
C VAL A 552 -12.98 13.77 -0.66
N ALA A 553 -13.54 14.57 0.26
CA ALA A 553 -14.82 14.27 0.92
C ALA A 553 -15.96 14.12 -0.10
N LEU A 554 -16.08 15.04 -1.07
CA LEU A 554 -17.09 14.97 -2.13
C LEU A 554 -16.92 13.73 -3.02
N LYS A 555 -15.68 13.39 -3.42
CA LYS A 555 -15.40 12.15 -4.18
C LYS A 555 -15.79 10.90 -3.40
N ASN A 556 -15.54 10.86 -2.09
CA ASN A 556 -15.91 9.72 -1.24
C ASN A 556 -17.44 9.62 -1.09
N ALA A 557 -18.14 10.71 -0.77
CA ALA A 557 -19.59 10.73 -0.69
C ALA A 557 -20.27 10.32 -2.02
N LEU A 558 -19.76 10.78 -3.18
CA LEU A 558 -20.25 10.35 -4.50
C LEU A 558 -20.02 8.85 -4.75
N ARG A 559 -18.90 8.30 -4.28
CA ARG A 559 -18.59 6.87 -4.37
C ARG A 559 -19.55 6.04 -3.51
N GLU A 560 -19.71 6.38 -2.24
CA GLU A 560 -20.62 5.74 -1.29
C GLU A 560 -22.07 5.78 -1.79
N LYS A 561 -22.51 6.90 -2.37
CA LYS A 561 -23.86 7.00 -2.98
C LYS A 561 -23.99 6.14 -4.24
N LYS A 562 -22.94 6.01 -5.06
CA LYS A 562 -22.94 5.11 -6.22
C LYS A 562 -22.98 3.63 -5.79
N GLU A 563 -22.20 3.25 -4.79
CA GLU A 563 -22.17 1.91 -4.21
C GLU A 563 -23.51 1.56 -3.54
N SER A 564 -24.08 2.48 -2.76
CA SER A 564 -25.44 2.35 -2.20
C SER A 564 -26.50 2.15 -3.29
N LEU A 565 -26.48 2.99 -4.33
CA LEU A 565 -27.41 2.90 -5.45
C LEU A 565 -27.26 1.57 -6.23
N GLN A 566 -26.03 1.06 -6.35
CA GLN A 566 -25.78 -0.23 -6.96
C GLN A 566 -26.34 -1.38 -6.11
N PHE A 567 -26.09 -1.37 -4.80
CA PHE A 567 -26.67 -2.32 -3.86
C PHE A 567 -28.22 -2.32 -3.92
N TYR A 568 -28.86 -1.15 -3.96
CA TYR A 568 -30.32 -1.06 -4.12
C TYR A 568 -30.81 -1.64 -5.46
N LYS A 569 -30.09 -1.46 -6.57
CA LYS A 569 -30.41 -2.09 -7.86
C LYS A 569 -30.29 -3.60 -7.79
N ASP A 570 -29.18 -4.10 -7.25
CA ASP A 570 -28.90 -5.53 -7.19
C ASP A 570 -29.89 -6.25 -6.25
N MET A 571 -30.27 -5.61 -5.14
CA MET A 571 -31.36 -6.08 -4.27
C MET A 571 -32.71 -6.09 -4.98
N MET A 572 -33.07 -5.07 -5.79
CA MET A 572 -34.30 -5.10 -6.60
C MET A 572 -34.25 -6.18 -7.69
N ILE A 573 -33.09 -6.45 -8.28
CA ILE A 573 -32.92 -7.55 -9.25
C ILE A 573 -33.11 -8.90 -8.56
N GLN A 574 -32.50 -9.12 -7.39
CA GLN A 574 -32.69 -10.33 -6.60
C GLN A 574 -34.15 -10.52 -6.17
N ALA A 575 -34.83 -9.47 -5.72
CA ALA A 575 -36.26 -9.51 -5.39
C ALA A 575 -37.12 -9.84 -6.61
N LYS A 576 -36.83 -9.24 -7.78
CA LYS A 576 -37.54 -9.58 -9.03
C LYS A 576 -37.32 -11.04 -9.42
N LEU A 577 -36.11 -11.57 -9.25
CA LEU A 577 -35.78 -12.97 -9.53
C LEU A 577 -36.46 -13.94 -8.54
N SER A 578 -36.56 -13.60 -7.26
CA SER A 578 -37.26 -14.45 -6.29
C SER A 578 -38.77 -14.46 -6.53
N PHE A 579 -39.39 -13.31 -6.83
CA PHE A 579 -40.79 -13.24 -7.28
C PHE A 579 -41.02 -14.04 -8.58
N GLN A 580 -40.15 -13.91 -9.58
CA GLN A 580 -40.26 -14.70 -10.82
C GLN A 580 -40.09 -16.21 -10.57
N LYS A 581 -39.22 -16.63 -9.65
CA LYS A 581 -39.07 -18.04 -9.27
C LYS A 581 -40.28 -18.57 -8.51
N HIS A 582 -40.90 -17.76 -7.65
CA HIS A 582 -42.13 -18.13 -6.95
C HIS A 582 -43.32 -18.23 -7.91
N ALA A 583 -43.47 -17.28 -8.84
CA ALA A 583 -44.55 -17.26 -9.83
C ALA A 583 -44.43 -18.37 -10.90
N ARG A 584 -43.22 -18.93 -11.09
CA ARG A 584 -43.05 -20.18 -11.86
C ARG A 584 -43.51 -21.38 -11.05
N ARG A 585 -43.09 -21.48 -9.79
CA ARG A 585 -43.48 -22.59 -8.90
C ARG A 585 -44.98 -22.72 -8.69
N THR A 586 -45.70 -21.62 -8.46
CA THR A 586 -47.17 -21.71 -8.38
C THR A 586 -47.79 -22.14 -9.71
N LYS A 587 -47.23 -21.76 -10.86
CA LYS A 587 -47.67 -22.25 -12.17
C LYS A 587 -47.29 -23.71 -12.47
N GLU A 588 -46.18 -24.18 -11.91
CA GLU A 588 -45.78 -25.59 -11.95
C GLU A 588 -46.79 -26.40 -11.10
N GLN A 589 -47.08 -25.96 -9.87
CA GLN A 589 -48.09 -26.57 -9.00
C GLN A 589 -49.52 -26.50 -9.57
N GLU A 590 -49.96 -25.36 -10.12
CA GLU A 590 -51.26 -25.20 -10.80
C GLU A 590 -51.43 -26.20 -11.97
N VAL A 591 -50.34 -26.64 -12.60
CA VAL A 591 -50.33 -27.59 -13.73
C VAL A 591 -50.19 -29.04 -13.28
N ASP A 592 -49.48 -29.29 -12.18
CA ASP A 592 -49.41 -30.61 -11.55
C ASP A 592 -50.78 -30.96 -10.91
N GLU A 593 -51.40 -30.02 -10.18
CA GLU A 593 -52.75 -30.16 -9.60
C GLU A 593 -53.83 -30.41 -10.68
N GLN A 594 -53.74 -29.76 -11.85
CA GLN A 594 -54.64 -30.01 -12.99
C GLN A 594 -54.43 -31.41 -13.61
N GLN A 595 -53.20 -31.94 -13.62
CA GLN A 595 -52.94 -33.31 -14.08
C GLN A 595 -53.41 -34.35 -13.08
N GLU A 596 -53.35 -34.08 -11.77
CA GLU A 596 -53.93 -34.95 -10.75
C GLU A 596 -55.47 -34.96 -10.84
N GLU A 597 -56.14 -33.80 -11.02
CA GLU A 597 -57.59 -33.73 -11.26
C GLU A 597 -58.02 -34.44 -12.56
N GLU A 598 -57.29 -34.28 -13.68
CA GLU A 598 -57.59 -35.01 -14.92
C GLU A 598 -57.42 -36.54 -14.74
N HIS A 599 -56.42 -36.99 -13.98
CA HIS A 599 -56.13 -38.41 -13.80
C HIS A 599 -57.07 -39.11 -12.79
N GLU A 600 -57.56 -38.41 -11.76
CA GLU A 600 -58.64 -38.94 -10.89
C GLU A 600 -59.96 -39.08 -11.69
N VAL A 601 -60.26 -38.12 -12.58
CA VAL A 601 -61.48 -38.17 -13.42
C VAL A 601 -61.42 -39.29 -14.48
N GLU A 602 -60.25 -39.66 -14.98
CA GLU A 602 -60.10 -40.84 -15.85
C GLU A 602 -60.22 -42.18 -15.08
N GLU A 603 -59.77 -42.27 -13.82
CA GLU A 603 -59.95 -43.50 -13.02
C GLU A 603 -61.40 -43.70 -12.55
N ASP A 604 -62.06 -42.67 -12.01
CA ASP A 604 -63.48 -42.75 -11.60
C ASP A 604 -64.44 -42.92 -12.80
N GLY A 605 -63.98 -42.59 -14.01
CA GLY A 605 -64.71 -42.84 -15.27
C GLY A 605 -64.64 -44.27 -15.82
N ALA A 606 -63.86 -45.16 -15.20
CA ALA A 606 -63.57 -46.51 -15.71
C ALA A 606 -64.24 -47.66 -14.92
N GLY A 607 -65.07 -47.36 -13.92
CA GLY A 607 -65.80 -48.32 -13.06
C GLY A 607 -67.24 -48.63 -13.45
#